data_AF-A0A521MRT3-F1
#
_entry.id   AF-A0A521MRT3-F1
#
_cell.length_a   1.000
_cell.length_b   1.000
_cell.length_c   1.000
_cell.angle_alpha   90.00
_cell.angle_beta   90.00
_cell.angle_gamma   90.00
#
_symmetry.space_group_name_H-M   'P 1'
#
loop_
_entity.id
_entity.type
_entity.pdbx_description
1 polymer ?
#
loop_
_entity_poly.entity_id
_entity_poly.type
_entity_poly.pdbx_seq_one_letter_code
_entity_poly.pdbx_strand_id
1 'polypeptide(L)' 'MTETIINLESVNPIEFFGVNNGKLDLLKKKFPLLKILSRGTQLKLSGA' A
#
# COMPACT_ATOMS: atom_id res chain seq x y z
N MET A 1 12.14 -8.59 -9.76
CA MET A 1 10.67 -8.44 -9.77
C MET A 1 10.05 -9.33 -8.72
N THR A 2 10.00 -8.80 -7.50
CA THR A 2 9.38 -9.46 -6.37
C THR A 2 8.04 -8.78 -6.12
N GLU A 3 6.95 -9.52 -6.29
CA GLU A 3 5.63 -9.04 -5.90
C GLU A 3 5.23 -9.63 -4.56
N THR A 4 4.66 -8.80 -3.70
CA THR A 4 4.20 -9.17 -2.37
C THR A 4 2.78 -8.66 -2.21
N ILE A 5 1.86 -9.58 -1.90
CA ILE A 5 0.47 -9.25 -1.63
C ILE A 5 0.27 -9.36 -0.13
N ILE A 6 -0.17 -8.26 0.48
CA ILE A 6 -0.47 -8.16 1.90
C ILE A 6 -1.98 -8.05 2.02
N ASN A 7 -2.59 -9.00 2.73
CA ASN A 7 -4.01 -8.96 3.06
C ASN A 7 -4.18 -8.28 4.42
N LEU A 8 -4.85 -7.14 4.43
CA LEU A 8 -5.18 -6.38 5.62
C LEU A 8 -6.54 -6.86 6.16
N GLU A 9 -6.70 -8.16 6.41
CA GLU A 9 -7.97 -8.74 6.86
C GLU A 9 -8.41 -8.22 8.24
N SER A 10 -7.44 -7.83 9.08
CA SER A 10 -7.69 -7.33 10.44
C SER A 10 -7.50 -5.82 10.60
N VAL A 11 -7.13 -5.11 9.53
CA VAL A 11 -6.86 -3.66 9.57
C VAL A 11 -7.84 -2.92 8.68
N ASN A 12 -8.43 -1.84 9.21
CA ASN A 12 -9.27 -0.97 8.42
C ASN A 12 -8.44 -0.25 7.35
N PRO A 13 -8.79 -0.37 6.05
CA PRO A 13 -8.02 0.25 4.99
C PRO A 13 -7.95 1.78 5.12
N ILE A 14 -8.98 2.43 5.67
CA ILE A 14 -8.97 3.89 5.92
C ILE A 14 -7.89 4.30 6.92
N GLU A 15 -7.71 3.53 8.00
CA GLU A 15 -6.67 3.77 9.02
C GLU A 15 -5.27 3.53 8.47
N PHE A 16 -5.14 2.52 7.60
CA PHE A 16 -3.88 2.14 6.97
C PHE A 16 -3.44 3.14 5.89
N PHE A 17 -4.31 3.42 4.92
CA PHE A 17 -4.03 4.35 3.83
C PHE A 17 -4.04 5.81 4.32
N GLY A 18 -4.69 6.07 5.45
CA GLY A 18 -4.89 7.40 6.00
C GLY A 18 -6.01 8.13 5.28
N VAL A 19 -6.54 9.17 5.93
CA VAL A 19 -7.51 10.09 5.32
C VAL A 19 -6.92 10.65 4.02
N ASN A 20 -7.65 10.53 2.91
CA ASN A 20 -7.20 10.90 1.57
C ASN A 20 -5.91 10.19 1.10
N ASN A 21 -5.66 8.94 1.49
CA ASN A 21 -4.45 8.18 1.13
C ASN A 21 -3.13 8.84 1.61
N GLY A 22 -3.16 9.74 2.60
CA GLY A 22 -1.97 10.49 3.01
C GLY A 22 -0.78 9.63 3.46
N LYS A 23 -1.02 8.49 4.12
CA LYS A 23 0.05 7.54 4.51
C LYS A 23 0.56 6.75 3.31
N LEU A 24 -0.34 6.36 2.41
CA LEU A 24 0.02 5.69 1.16
C LEU A 24 0.88 6.58 0.26
N ASP A 25 0.54 7.87 0.18
CA ASP A 25 1.27 8.86 -0.59
C ASP A 25 2.68 9.06 -0.05
N LEU A 26 2.82 9.14 1.28
CA LEU A 26 4.14 9.18 1.94
C LEU A 26 4.98 7.93 1.61
N LEU A 27 4.38 6.74 1.63
CA LEU A 27 5.04 5.48 1.28
C LEU A 27 5.52 5.49 -0.19
N LYS A 28 4.67 5.93 -1.12
CA LYS A 28 5.05 6.10 -2.54
C LYS A 28 6.19 7.10 -2.70
N LYS A 29 6.17 8.20 -1.92
CA LYS A 29 7.19 9.24 -1.94
C LYS A 29 8.52 8.78 -1.37
N LYS A 30 8.50 7.94 -0.33
CA LYS A 30 9.68 7.34 0.31
C LYS A 30 10.27 6.19 -0.49
N PHE A 31 9.42 5.44 -1.20
CA PHE A 31 9.82 4.29 -2.01
C PHE A 31 9.36 4.45 -3.47
N PRO A 32 9.97 5.38 -4.23
CA PRO A 32 9.57 5.64 -5.63
C PRO A 32 9.82 4.47 -6.58
N LEU A 33 10.70 3.54 -6.21
CA LEU A 33 10.99 2.31 -6.96
C LEU A 33 10.00 1.17 -6.66
N LEU A 34 9.13 1.34 -5.66
CA LEU A 34 8.13 0.35 -5.27
C LEU A 34 6.76 0.76 -5.81
N LYS A 35 6.16 -0.13 -6.60
CA LYS A 35 4.80 0.04 -7.09
C LYS A 35 3.83 -0.45 -6.02
N ILE A 36 3.13 0.48 -5.39
CA ILE A 36 2.17 0.19 -4.31
C ILE A 36 0.76 0.38 -4.83
N LEU A 37 -0.04 -0.69 -4.82
CA LEU A 37 -1.44 -0.71 -5.22
C LEU A 37 -2.31 -1.14 -4.04
N SER A 38 -3.36 -0.37 -3.78
CA SER A 38 -4.34 -0.61 -2.73
C SER A 38 -5.71 -0.92 -3.34
N ARG A 39 -6.27 -2.09 -3.05
CA ARG A 39 -7.63 -2.48 -3.49
C ARG A 39 -8.39 -3.10 -2.31
N GLY A 40 -9.33 -2.34 -1.76
CA GLY A 40 -10.11 -2.79 -0.59
C GLY A 40 -9.19 -3.08 0.59
N THR A 41 -9.20 -4.32 1.08
CA THR A 41 -8.34 -4.83 2.15
C THR A 41 -7.04 -5.45 1.63
N GLN A 42 -6.81 -5.50 0.32
CA GLN A 42 -5.58 -6.06 -0.23
C GLN A 42 -4.63 -4.96 -0.68
N LEU A 43 -3.36 -5.16 -0.37
CA LEU A 43 -2.28 -4.26 -0.71
C LEU A 43 -1.23 -5.02 -1.50
N LYS A 44 -1.09 -4.68 -2.77
CA LYS A 44 -0.12 -5.29 -3.68
C LYS A 44 1.09 -4.38 -3.80
N LEU A 45 2.24 -4.91 -3.43
CA LEU A 45 3.55 -4.30 -3.55
C LEU A 45 4.30 -4.99 -4.67
N SER A 46 4.89 -4.23 -5.58
CA SER A 46 5.75 -4.77 -6.63
C SER A 46 7.01 -3.93 -6.69
N GLY A 47 8.13 -4.52 -6.29
CA GLY A 47 9.46 -3.91 -6.42
C GLY A 47 10.20 -4.51 -7.60
N ALA A 48 10.94 -3.67 -8.33
CA ALA A 48 11.86 -4.11 -9.37
C ALA A 48 13.02 -4.91 -8.77
#